data_AF-A0A2T4VV19-F1
#
_entry.id   AF-A0A2T4VV19-F1
#
_cell.length_a   1.000
_cell.length_b   1.000
_cell.length_c   1.000
_cell.angle_alpha   90.00
_cell.angle_beta   90.00
_cell.angle_gamma   90.00
#
_symmetry.space_group_name_H-M   'P 1'
#
loop_
_entity.id
_entity.type
_entity.pdbx_description
1 polymer ?
#
loop_
_entity_poly.entity_id
_entity_poly.type
_entity_poly.pdbx_seq_one_letter_code
_entity_poly.pdbx_strand_id
1 'polypeptide(L)'
;MAETDTDKGRKEELAAASSMEPVQGTVEVDIPIDVLWAFFNRADLWPRWNECFLWAKNRDLKWGHQLIWAFHPIRWWYPYYMPAMAKIVELESQGPARKVTWEVSVLPGFYARHTYHMEDLGSGRTRFGSYEKAMGKSFNLMKAFWVAHFTFVKDRSLEGARSLEPIYRQSGKLDETTVRGDPGRTARGLAMPMAASLALGAAGAGTWFYASFLRQEVVDLAPGVRMVMGGGGNTLVVEGSREALLVDTKFPPGANLLRKWVSDNVQKPVKHVVSTHYHYDHTLGNDLYPGADRIAHKAVPELMRRNEALQTKMHPLGVANVLVDENPMRVDLGDKEVVLFHPGTAHTRGDLCVWLPKEKILATGDLFFFTYYPFFDLRQGGADLEGLIKAVRKLVATYPDAVVVPGHGPVARISDLARYADYLQFLHDQATEGLQKGIDEQQASRLLDGEISKWGLSILPSFHDNQLTWATSQSNVRDAFSLVKQTQAR
;
A
#
# COMPACT_ATOMS: atom_id res chain seq x y z
N MET A 1 -2.37 -25.76 6.56
CA MET A 1 -1.00 -25.20 6.63
C MET A 1 -0.83 -24.59 8.01
N ALA A 2 0.32 -24.80 8.67
CA ALA A 2 0.54 -24.46 10.07
C ALA A 2 0.65 -22.95 10.31
N GLU A 3 0.23 -22.51 11.50
CA GLU A 3 0.44 -21.16 12.07
C GLU A 3 1.94 -20.81 12.03
N THR A 4 2.32 -19.59 11.63
CA THR A 4 3.74 -19.17 11.57
C THR A 4 4.29 -18.91 12.97
N ASP A 5 5.60 -19.10 13.21
CA ASP A 5 6.23 -18.85 14.53
C ASP A 5 6.00 -17.41 15.03
N THR A 6 5.90 -16.45 14.12
CA THR A 6 5.60 -15.04 14.44
C THR A 6 4.14 -14.81 14.85
N ASP A 7 3.19 -15.54 14.27
CA ASP A 7 1.76 -15.45 14.64
C ASP A 7 1.53 -16.09 16.02
N LYS A 8 2.20 -17.23 16.26
CA LYS A 8 2.16 -17.94 17.54
C LYS A 8 2.74 -17.09 18.68
N GLY A 9 3.88 -16.43 18.45
CA GLY A 9 4.49 -15.52 19.42
C GLY A 9 3.58 -14.36 19.82
N ARG A 10 2.90 -13.70 18.86
CA ARG A 10 1.98 -12.59 19.15
C ARG A 10 0.72 -13.03 19.89
N LYS A 11 0.20 -14.22 19.59
CA LYS A 11 -0.94 -14.81 20.29
C LYS A 11 -0.61 -15.09 21.76
N GLU A 12 0.57 -15.65 22.02
CA GLU A 12 1.07 -15.91 23.38
C GLU A 12 1.33 -14.59 24.14
N GLU A 13 1.93 -13.60 23.48
CA GLU A 13 2.10 -12.25 24.05
C GLU A 13 0.75 -11.59 24.40
N LEU A 14 -0.26 -11.68 23.52
CA LEU A 14 -1.58 -11.12 23.78
C LEU A 14 -2.28 -11.85 24.94
N ALA A 15 -2.11 -13.17 25.04
CA ALA A 15 -2.64 -13.94 26.17
C ALA A 15 -2.02 -13.47 27.49
N ALA A 16 -0.70 -13.25 27.54
CA ALA A 16 0.04 -12.76 28.70
C ALA A 16 -0.13 -11.26 28.99
N ALA A 17 -0.58 -10.47 28.01
CA ALA A 17 -0.70 -9.03 28.15
C ALA A 17 -1.76 -8.63 29.21
N SER A 18 -1.33 -7.84 30.19
CA SER A 18 -2.18 -7.17 31.20
C SER A 18 -2.74 -5.83 30.73
N SER A 19 -2.48 -5.46 29.47
CA SER A 19 -2.92 -4.18 28.89
C SER A 19 -4.43 -4.03 28.85
N MET A 20 -5.19 -5.12 28.84
CA MET A 20 -6.65 -5.12 28.81
C MET A 20 -7.21 -6.46 29.29
N GLU A 21 -8.16 -6.42 30.23
CA GLU A 21 -9.03 -7.56 30.50
C GLU A 21 -9.89 -7.84 29.27
N PRO A 22 -10.07 -9.10 28.85
CA PRO A 22 -10.88 -9.41 27.68
C PRO A 22 -12.30 -8.85 27.82
N VAL A 23 -12.77 -8.16 26.78
CA VAL A 23 -14.19 -7.86 26.64
C VAL A 23 -14.82 -9.11 26.04
N GLN A 24 -15.80 -9.68 26.73
CA GLN A 24 -16.44 -10.92 26.28
C GLN A 24 -17.85 -11.06 26.84
N GLY A 25 -18.68 -11.83 26.16
CA GLY A 25 -20.03 -12.14 26.61
C GLY A 25 -20.72 -13.14 25.70
N THR A 26 -21.80 -13.73 26.22
CA THR A 26 -22.55 -14.77 25.53
C THR A 26 -24.06 -14.53 25.65
N VAL A 27 -24.80 -15.14 24.74
CA VAL A 27 -26.25 -15.19 24.72
C VAL A 27 -26.70 -16.56 24.24
N GLU A 28 -27.79 -17.08 24.81
CA GLU A 28 -28.43 -18.29 24.33
C GLU A 28 -29.63 -17.91 23.45
N VAL A 29 -29.75 -18.55 22.29
CA VAL A 29 -30.81 -18.31 21.31
C VAL A 29 -31.49 -19.61 20.89
N ASP A 30 -32.80 -19.57 20.67
CA ASP A 30 -33.62 -20.70 20.19
C ASP A 30 -33.47 -20.92 18.67
N ILE A 31 -32.23 -21.07 18.20
CA ILE A 31 -31.88 -21.26 16.79
C ILE A 31 -30.85 -22.41 16.72
N PRO A 32 -31.04 -23.46 15.90
CA PRO A 32 -30.06 -24.52 15.75
C PRO A 32 -28.72 -23.99 15.22
N ILE A 33 -27.61 -24.52 15.73
CA ILE A 33 -26.27 -24.01 15.45
C ILE A 33 -25.95 -23.97 13.95
N ASP A 34 -26.38 -24.97 13.19
CA ASP A 34 -26.12 -25.03 11.75
C ASP A 34 -26.87 -23.94 10.98
N VAL A 35 -28.08 -23.58 11.42
CA VAL A 35 -28.86 -22.48 10.82
C VAL A 35 -28.21 -21.15 11.15
N LEU A 36 -27.89 -20.92 12.43
CA LEU A 36 -27.26 -19.68 12.86
C LEU A 36 -25.89 -19.48 12.22
N TRP A 37 -25.07 -20.54 12.14
CA TRP A 37 -23.76 -20.50 11.51
C TRP A 37 -23.82 -20.28 10.00
N ALA A 38 -24.70 -20.99 9.29
CA ALA A 38 -24.86 -20.79 7.84
C ALA A 38 -25.23 -19.35 7.51
N PHE A 39 -26.09 -18.73 8.31
CA PHE A 39 -26.46 -17.33 8.17
C PHE A 39 -25.33 -16.38 8.59
N PHE A 40 -24.68 -16.63 9.72
CA PHE A 40 -23.55 -15.83 10.20
C PHE A 40 -22.35 -15.87 9.24
N ASN A 41 -22.12 -17.00 8.56
CA ASN A 41 -21.04 -17.15 7.58
C ASN A 41 -21.20 -16.20 6.39
N ARG A 42 -22.41 -15.67 6.14
CA ARG A 42 -22.71 -14.64 5.15
C ARG A 42 -22.43 -13.26 5.72
N ALA A 43 -21.16 -12.86 5.69
CA ALA A 43 -20.71 -11.57 6.24
C ALA A 43 -21.41 -10.37 5.59
N ASP A 44 -21.80 -10.47 4.32
CA ASP A 44 -22.58 -9.46 3.60
C ASP A 44 -23.97 -9.19 4.24
N LEU A 45 -24.47 -10.11 5.05
CA LEU A 45 -25.75 -9.99 5.74
C LEU A 45 -25.62 -9.45 7.17
N TRP A 46 -24.40 -9.30 7.72
CA TRP A 46 -24.18 -8.79 9.08
C TRP A 46 -24.88 -7.46 9.40
N PRO A 47 -24.86 -6.44 8.52
CA PRO A 47 -25.52 -5.17 8.79
C PRO A 47 -27.05 -5.28 8.96
N ARG A 48 -27.66 -6.40 8.53
CA ARG A 48 -29.12 -6.59 8.61
C ARG A 48 -29.61 -7.05 9.97
N TRP A 49 -28.72 -7.60 10.80
CA TRP A 49 -29.08 -8.14 12.12
C TRP A 49 -28.17 -7.63 13.24
N ASN A 50 -27.01 -7.06 12.92
CA ASN A 50 -26.07 -6.54 13.89
C ASN A 50 -25.85 -5.04 13.68
N GLU A 51 -26.44 -4.23 14.56
CA GLU A 51 -26.41 -2.77 14.47
C GLU A 51 -25.01 -2.16 14.61
N CYS A 52 -23.98 -2.93 15.03
CA CYS A 52 -22.63 -2.40 14.99
C CYS A 52 -22.12 -2.28 13.56
N PHE A 53 -22.54 -3.11 12.61
CA PHE A 53 -22.04 -3.07 11.23
C PHE A 53 -22.83 -2.11 10.36
N LEU A 54 -22.12 -1.19 9.70
CA LEU A 54 -22.67 -0.34 8.64
C LEU A 54 -22.70 -1.09 7.31
N TRP A 55 -21.58 -1.72 6.94
CA TRP A 55 -21.46 -2.58 5.75
C TRP A 55 -20.33 -3.59 5.93
N ALA A 56 -20.38 -4.69 5.20
CA ALA A 56 -19.30 -5.68 5.09
C ALA A 56 -19.17 -6.12 3.63
N LYS A 57 -17.93 -6.16 3.11
CA LYS A 57 -17.66 -6.43 1.69
C LYS A 57 -17.64 -7.94 1.38
N ASN A 58 -17.16 -8.74 2.32
CA ASN A 58 -16.98 -10.17 2.13
C ASN A 58 -18.34 -10.87 2.10
N ARG A 59 -18.50 -11.83 1.18
CA ARG A 59 -19.67 -12.70 1.15
C ARG A 59 -19.55 -13.80 2.19
N ASP A 60 -18.56 -14.69 2.03
CA ASP A 60 -18.37 -15.85 2.91
C ASP A 60 -17.09 -15.72 3.75
N LEU A 61 -17.10 -16.26 4.98
CA LEU A 61 -15.90 -16.38 5.81
C LEU A 61 -15.01 -17.50 5.28
N LYS A 62 -13.73 -17.19 5.04
CA LYS A 62 -12.73 -18.14 4.54
C LYS A 62 -11.43 -17.96 5.30
N TRP A 63 -10.87 -19.05 5.81
CA TRP A 63 -9.59 -19.03 6.52
C TRP A 63 -8.50 -18.37 5.65
N GLY A 64 -7.67 -17.52 6.26
CA GLY A 64 -6.59 -16.80 5.58
C GLY A 64 -7.02 -15.56 4.78
N HIS A 65 -8.31 -15.39 4.49
CA HIS A 65 -8.80 -14.21 3.76
C HIS A 65 -8.83 -12.95 4.64
N GLN A 66 -8.74 -11.80 3.99
CA GLN A 66 -9.00 -10.51 4.61
C GLN A 66 -10.50 -10.22 4.65
N LEU A 67 -11.00 -9.90 5.83
CA LEU A 67 -12.31 -9.32 6.08
C LEU A 67 -12.22 -7.80 6.02
N ILE A 68 -13.18 -7.16 5.34
CA ILE A 68 -13.27 -5.71 5.17
C ILE A 68 -14.69 -5.25 5.49
N TRP A 69 -14.83 -4.33 6.44
CA TRP A 69 -16.13 -3.80 6.89
C TRP A 69 -16.02 -2.38 7.44
N ALA A 70 -17.16 -1.78 7.79
CA ALA A 70 -17.23 -0.57 8.60
C ALA A 70 -18.25 -0.69 9.73
N PHE A 71 -17.93 -0.14 10.90
CA PHE A 71 -18.84 -0.08 12.03
C PHE A 71 -19.58 1.27 12.13
N HIS A 72 -20.81 1.23 12.63
CA HIS A 72 -21.52 2.36 13.21
C HIS A 72 -20.75 2.91 14.44
N PRO A 73 -20.88 4.21 14.73
CA PRO A 73 -20.31 4.79 15.94
C PRO A 73 -20.95 4.20 17.21
N ILE A 74 -20.16 4.12 18.30
CA ILE A 74 -20.61 3.60 19.62
C ILE A 74 -21.87 4.33 20.12
N ARG A 75 -21.96 5.64 19.85
CA ARG A 75 -23.14 6.46 20.13
C ARG A 75 -23.61 7.08 18.84
N TRP A 76 -24.92 7.12 18.64
CA TRP A 76 -25.50 7.63 17.39
C TRP A 76 -25.11 9.09 17.07
N TRP A 77 -24.69 9.87 18.08
CA TRP A 77 -24.22 11.25 17.91
C TRP A 77 -22.69 11.40 17.78
N TYR A 78 -21.93 10.30 17.83
CA TYR A 78 -20.48 10.37 17.63
C TYR A 78 -20.16 10.54 16.13
N PRO A 79 -19.32 11.52 15.77
CA PRO A 79 -19.08 11.90 14.38
C PRO A 79 -18.03 11.01 13.70
N TYR A 80 -18.19 9.69 13.73
CA TYR A 80 -17.29 8.77 13.01
C TYR A 80 -17.99 7.49 12.55
N TYR A 81 -17.44 6.87 11.52
CA TYR A 81 -17.67 5.46 11.16
C TYR A 81 -16.30 4.81 11.09
N MET A 82 -16.19 3.54 11.52
CA MET A 82 -14.88 2.91 11.69
C MET A 82 -14.65 1.81 10.66
N PRO A 83 -13.92 2.07 9.56
CA PRO A 83 -13.51 1.01 8.65
C PRO A 83 -12.47 0.10 9.32
N ALA A 84 -12.54 -1.18 9.01
CA ALA A 84 -11.60 -2.17 9.54
C ALA A 84 -11.24 -3.19 8.46
N MET A 85 -10.01 -3.66 8.55
CA MET A 85 -9.48 -4.76 7.77
C MET A 85 -8.79 -5.73 8.72
N ALA A 86 -9.15 -7.01 8.64
CA ALA A 86 -8.62 -8.05 9.50
C ALA A 86 -8.38 -9.34 8.73
N LYS A 87 -7.40 -10.14 9.14
CA LYS A 87 -7.14 -11.46 8.55
C LYS A 87 -7.83 -12.53 9.37
N ILE A 88 -8.58 -13.44 8.74
CA ILE A 88 -9.13 -14.62 9.43
C ILE A 88 -7.99 -15.59 9.72
N VAL A 89 -7.78 -15.89 11.00
CA VAL A 89 -6.69 -16.74 11.48
C VAL A 89 -7.18 -18.07 12.04
N GLU A 90 -8.44 -18.14 12.51
CA GLU A 90 -9.07 -19.38 12.95
C GLU A 90 -10.49 -19.45 12.36
N LEU A 91 -10.88 -20.61 11.85
CA LEU A 91 -12.23 -20.86 11.31
C LEU A 91 -12.59 -22.33 11.54
N GLU A 92 -13.48 -22.57 12.49
CA GLU A 92 -14.01 -23.89 12.82
C GLU A 92 -15.49 -23.91 12.41
N SER A 93 -15.79 -24.58 11.30
CA SER A 93 -17.12 -24.61 10.70
C SER A 93 -17.85 -25.95 10.87
N GLN A 94 -17.26 -26.90 11.60
CA GLN A 94 -17.76 -28.26 11.81
C GLN A 94 -17.54 -28.72 13.26
N GLY A 95 -18.33 -29.67 13.75
CA GLY A 95 -18.24 -30.21 15.11
C GLY A 95 -19.37 -29.74 16.06
N PRO A 96 -19.19 -29.82 17.39
CA PRO A 96 -20.18 -29.35 18.37
C PRO A 96 -20.12 -27.83 18.64
N ALA A 97 -19.04 -27.18 18.23
CA ALA A 97 -18.86 -25.74 18.29
C ALA A 97 -18.56 -25.17 16.90
N ARG A 98 -18.82 -23.88 16.72
CA ARG A 98 -18.38 -23.10 15.56
C ARG A 98 -17.59 -21.91 16.05
N LYS A 99 -16.54 -21.52 15.35
CA LYS A 99 -15.67 -20.43 15.77
C LYS A 99 -15.08 -19.71 14.58
N VAL A 100 -14.97 -18.40 14.68
CA VAL A 100 -14.11 -17.62 13.79
C VAL A 100 -13.31 -16.62 14.61
N THR A 101 -12.02 -16.53 14.33
CA THR A 101 -11.14 -15.52 14.92
C THR A 101 -10.42 -14.77 13.81
N TRP A 102 -10.39 -13.45 13.92
CA TRP A 102 -9.57 -12.60 13.07
C TRP A 102 -8.67 -11.67 13.85
N GLU A 103 -7.61 -11.26 13.18
CA GLU A 103 -6.56 -10.41 13.70
C GLU A 103 -6.51 -9.06 12.99
N VAL A 104 -6.41 -8.01 13.80
CA VAL A 104 -6.20 -6.63 13.33
C VAL A 104 -4.78 -6.22 13.68
N SER A 105 -3.94 -6.06 12.65
CA SER A 105 -2.52 -5.68 12.79
C SER A 105 -2.11 -4.54 11.86
N VAL A 106 -3.06 -3.89 11.20
CA VAL A 106 -2.80 -2.85 10.18
C VAL A 106 -2.27 -1.54 10.77
N LEU A 107 -2.40 -1.34 12.08
CA LEU A 107 -1.94 -0.15 12.78
C LEU A 107 -0.61 -0.46 13.50
N PRO A 108 0.50 0.25 13.20
CA PRO A 108 1.77 0.06 13.90
C PRO A 108 1.60 0.18 15.42
N GLY A 109 2.05 -0.82 16.16
CA GLY A 109 1.93 -0.85 17.62
C GLY A 109 0.52 -1.14 18.16
N PHE A 110 -0.41 -1.61 17.33
CA PHE A 110 -1.73 -2.08 17.73
C PHE A 110 -1.95 -3.51 17.22
N TYR A 111 -2.33 -4.41 18.11
CA TYR A 111 -2.69 -5.77 17.76
C TYR A 111 -3.94 -6.18 18.54
N ALA A 112 -4.94 -6.72 17.84
CA ALA A 112 -6.18 -7.19 18.46
C ALA A 112 -6.64 -8.51 17.85
N ARG A 113 -7.23 -9.36 18.68
CA ARG A 113 -7.96 -10.56 18.29
C ARG A 113 -9.43 -10.39 18.63
N HIS A 114 -10.28 -10.71 17.66
CA HIS A 114 -11.72 -10.73 17.83
C HIS A 114 -12.23 -12.11 17.43
N THR A 115 -13.09 -12.69 18.27
CA THR A 115 -13.61 -14.05 18.09
C THR A 115 -15.11 -14.08 18.29
N TYR A 116 -15.82 -14.65 17.31
CA TYR A 116 -17.17 -15.14 17.51
C TYR A 116 -17.14 -16.65 17.70
N HIS A 117 -17.91 -17.15 18.66
CA HIS A 117 -18.06 -18.58 18.90
C HIS A 117 -19.53 -18.94 19.08
N MET A 118 -19.88 -20.17 18.69
CA MET A 118 -21.20 -20.75 18.84
C MET A 118 -21.07 -22.15 19.41
N GLU A 119 -21.89 -22.49 20.39
CA GLU A 119 -21.93 -23.82 21.00
C GLU A 119 -23.35 -24.37 20.92
N ASP A 120 -23.49 -25.63 20.51
CA ASP A 120 -24.79 -26.32 20.53
C ASP A 120 -25.14 -26.69 21.98
N LEU A 121 -26.28 -26.21 22.46
CA LEU A 121 -26.81 -26.50 23.79
C LEU A 121 -27.82 -27.65 23.79
N GLY A 122 -28.07 -28.25 22.61
CA GLY A 122 -29.11 -29.23 22.39
C GLY A 122 -30.50 -28.61 22.29
N SER A 123 -31.46 -29.44 21.86
CA SER A 123 -32.87 -29.05 21.69
C SER A 123 -33.08 -27.84 20.75
N GLY A 124 -32.19 -27.66 19.77
CA GLY A 124 -32.27 -26.57 18.79
C GLY A 124 -31.86 -25.20 19.34
N ARG A 125 -31.09 -25.15 20.44
CA ARG A 125 -30.59 -23.91 21.04
C ARG A 125 -29.09 -23.75 20.83
N THR A 126 -28.65 -22.52 20.63
CA THR A 126 -27.23 -22.18 20.43
C THR A 126 -26.79 -21.11 21.42
N ARG A 127 -25.62 -21.28 22.04
CA ARG A 127 -24.93 -20.20 22.74
C ARG A 127 -24.07 -19.44 21.74
N PHE A 128 -24.40 -18.20 21.44
CA PHE A 128 -23.60 -17.28 20.63
C PHE A 128 -22.76 -16.39 21.55
N GLY A 129 -21.48 -16.19 21.23
CA GLY A 129 -20.59 -15.35 22.02
C GLY A 129 -19.63 -14.52 21.19
N SER A 130 -19.20 -13.41 21.78
CA SER A 130 -18.20 -12.47 21.25
C SER A 130 -17.08 -12.29 22.27
N TYR A 131 -15.85 -12.21 21.78
CA TYR A 131 -14.64 -12.04 22.58
C TYR A 131 -13.65 -11.12 21.86
N GLU A 132 -13.12 -10.14 22.58
CA GLU A 132 -12.16 -9.17 22.10
C GLU A 132 -11.01 -8.96 23.10
N LYS A 133 -9.77 -9.06 22.62
CA LYS A 133 -8.57 -8.67 23.39
C LYS A 133 -7.58 -7.93 22.51
N ALA A 134 -6.95 -6.89 23.03
CA ALA A 134 -5.96 -6.08 22.32
C ALA A 134 -4.74 -5.70 23.18
N MET A 135 -3.63 -5.43 22.51
CA MET A 135 -2.37 -4.99 23.10
C MET A 135 -1.58 -4.04 22.18
N GLY A 136 -0.48 -3.51 22.71
CA GLY A 136 0.49 -2.70 21.99
C GLY A 136 0.50 -1.23 22.40
N LYS A 137 1.57 -0.52 22.02
CA LYS A 137 1.80 0.89 22.40
C LYS A 137 0.69 1.81 21.92
N SER A 138 0.21 1.61 20.69
CA SER A 138 -0.85 2.42 20.08
C SER A 138 -2.22 2.10 20.65
N PHE A 139 -2.48 0.84 21.02
CA PHE A 139 -3.66 0.46 21.81
C PHE A 139 -3.67 1.19 23.16
N ASN A 140 -2.55 1.16 23.89
CA ASN A 140 -2.44 1.75 25.22
C ASN A 140 -2.69 3.28 25.21
N LEU A 141 -2.26 3.98 24.16
CA LEU A 141 -2.47 5.42 24.01
C LEU A 141 -3.97 5.80 23.97
N MET A 142 -4.80 4.94 23.37
CA MET A 142 -6.24 5.16 23.17
C MET A 142 -7.09 4.09 23.88
N LYS A 143 -6.57 3.50 24.97
CA LYS A 143 -7.13 2.31 25.62
C LYS A 143 -8.62 2.47 25.99
N ALA A 144 -9.00 3.61 26.56
CA ALA A 144 -10.37 3.86 26.99
C ALA A 144 -11.36 3.84 25.81
N PHE A 145 -10.97 4.42 24.67
CA PHE A 145 -11.76 4.38 23.44
C PHE A 145 -11.91 2.94 22.93
N TRP A 146 -10.80 2.20 22.83
CA TRP A 146 -10.82 0.84 22.28
C TRP A 146 -11.63 -0.12 23.14
N VAL A 147 -11.50 -0.05 24.47
CA VAL A 147 -12.32 -0.86 25.38
C VAL A 147 -13.80 -0.54 25.20
N ALA A 148 -14.19 0.74 25.13
CA ALA A 148 -15.58 1.13 24.88
C ALA A 148 -16.08 0.66 23.50
N HIS A 149 -15.23 0.69 22.47
CA HIS A 149 -15.55 0.21 21.15
C HIS A 149 -15.77 -1.31 21.13
N PHE A 150 -14.89 -2.09 21.74
CA PHE A 150 -15.05 -3.53 21.83
C PHE A 150 -16.30 -3.91 22.62
N THR A 151 -16.60 -3.20 23.71
CA THR A 151 -17.86 -3.40 24.46
C THR A 151 -19.09 -3.16 23.58
N PHE A 152 -19.08 -2.09 22.78
CA PHE A 152 -20.15 -1.81 21.82
C PHE A 152 -20.31 -2.92 20.77
N VAL A 153 -19.21 -3.37 20.16
CA VAL A 153 -19.25 -4.46 19.17
C VAL A 153 -19.81 -5.73 19.79
N LYS A 154 -19.32 -6.11 20.98
CA LYS A 154 -19.84 -7.25 21.75
C LYS A 154 -21.34 -7.10 22.00
N ASP A 155 -21.77 -6.01 22.64
CA ASP A 155 -23.17 -5.79 23.04
C ASP A 155 -24.13 -5.87 21.85
N ARG A 156 -23.83 -5.14 20.75
CA ARG A 156 -24.67 -5.14 19.55
C ARG A 156 -24.69 -6.48 18.83
N SER A 157 -23.61 -7.23 18.87
CA SER A 157 -23.58 -8.57 18.29
C SER A 157 -24.45 -9.54 19.09
N LEU A 158 -24.41 -9.47 20.43
CA LEU A 158 -25.25 -10.31 21.28
C LEU A 158 -26.73 -9.92 21.16
N GLU A 159 -27.06 -8.63 21.15
CA GLU A 159 -28.41 -8.12 20.88
C GLU A 159 -28.92 -8.58 19.51
N GLY A 160 -28.08 -8.42 18.48
CA GLY A 160 -28.37 -8.85 17.12
C GLY A 160 -28.70 -10.33 17.02
N ALA A 161 -27.89 -11.18 17.68
CA ALA A 161 -28.13 -12.62 17.72
C ALA A 161 -29.50 -12.96 18.34
N ARG A 162 -29.89 -12.30 19.45
CA ARG A 162 -31.25 -12.47 20.03
C ARG A 162 -32.35 -12.06 19.05
N SER A 163 -32.15 -10.98 18.32
CA SER A 163 -33.18 -10.45 17.42
C SER A 163 -33.53 -11.41 16.27
N LEU A 164 -32.68 -12.40 15.98
CA LEU A 164 -32.91 -13.42 14.97
C LEU A 164 -33.91 -14.50 15.41
N GLU A 165 -34.10 -14.72 16.72
CA GLU A 165 -35.00 -15.76 17.24
C GLU A 165 -36.45 -15.63 16.76
N PRO A 166 -37.14 -14.48 16.91
CA PRO A 166 -38.51 -14.35 16.43
C PRO A 166 -38.62 -14.54 14.92
N ILE A 167 -37.61 -14.11 14.15
CA ILE A 167 -37.56 -14.26 12.70
C ILE A 167 -37.48 -15.75 12.33
N TYR A 168 -36.57 -16.48 12.98
CA TYR A 168 -36.41 -17.91 12.78
C TYR A 168 -37.66 -18.69 13.22
N ARG A 169 -38.25 -18.36 14.37
CA ARG A 169 -39.47 -19.01 14.87
C ARG A 169 -40.65 -18.84 13.92
N GLN A 170 -40.76 -17.69 13.23
CA GLN A 170 -41.83 -17.43 12.29
C GLN A 170 -41.63 -18.10 10.93
N SER A 171 -40.40 -18.09 10.41
CA SER A 171 -40.12 -18.48 9.02
C SER A 171 -39.47 -19.86 8.87
N GLY A 172 -38.91 -20.40 9.96
CA GLY A 172 -38.08 -21.60 9.96
C GLY A 172 -36.73 -21.45 9.25
N LYS A 173 -36.34 -20.26 8.79
CA LYS A 173 -35.12 -20.02 8.01
C LYS A 173 -34.53 -18.62 8.26
N LEU A 174 -33.21 -18.51 8.16
CA LEU A 174 -32.49 -17.23 8.20
C LEU A 174 -31.77 -17.01 6.88
N ASP A 175 -32.25 -16.06 6.09
CA ASP A 175 -31.65 -15.66 4.82
C ASP A 175 -31.99 -14.19 4.48
N GLU A 176 -31.59 -13.76 3.29
CA GLU A 176 -31.81 -12.40 2.81
C GLU A 176 -33.30 -12.02 2.61
N THR A 177 -34.21 -13.00 2.57
CA THR A 177 -35.64 -12.79 2.40
C THR A 177 -36.37 -12.67 3.74
N THR A 178 -35.90 -13.37 4.77
CA THR A 178 -36.49 -13.38 6.11
C THR A 178 -35.94 -12.27 7.00
N VAL A 179 -34.66 -11.92 6.84
CA VAL A 179 -34.03 -10.79 7.54
C VAL A 179 -34.11 -9.54 6.67
N ARG A 180 -35.24 -8.83 6.76
CA ARG A 180 -35.45 -7.52 6.10
C ARG A 180 -34.71 -6.43 6.87
N GLY A 181 -33.61 -5.93 6.32
CA GLY A 181 -33.11 -4.61 6.71
C GLY A 181 -34.12 -3.55 6.27
N ASP A 182 -34.41 -2.55 7.11
CA ASP A 182 -35.25 -1.41 6.75
C ASP A 182 -34.64 -0.68 5.53
N PRO A 183 -35.24 -0.76 4.33
CA PRO A 183 -34.73 -0.06 3.14
C PRO A 183 -34.80 1.47 3.30
N GLY A 184 -35.58 1.96 4.27
CA GLY A 184 -35.80 3.38 4.57
C GLY A 184 -34.73 4.00 5.46
N ARG A 185 -33.94 3.21 6.21
CA ARG A 185 -32.81 3.73 7.00
C ARG A 185 -31.55 4.00 6.19
N THR A 186 -31.40 3.34 5.03
CA THR A 186 -30.27 3.55 4.11
C THR A 186 -30.40 4.79 3.21
N ALA A 187 -31.55 5.48 3.17
CA ALA A 187 -31.77 6.57 2.19
C ALA A 187 -32.43 7.86 2.72
N ARG A 188 -33.01 7.91 3.94
CA ARG A 188 -33.75 9.11 4.41
C ARG A 188 -33.10 9.94 5.51
N GLY A 189 -31.89 9.61 5.95
CA GLY A 189 -31.04 10.49 6.78
C GLY A 189 -29.96 11.24 6.00
N LEU A 190 -29.96 11.15 4.66
CA LEU A 190 -28.82 11.47 3.80
C LEU A 190 -28.67 12.95 3.40
N ALA A 191 -29.25 13.89 4.16
CA ALA A 191 -29.11 15.32 3.92
C ALA A 191 -28.56 16.04 5.17
N MET A 192 -27.24 15.92 5.36
CA MET A 192 -26.38 16.56 6.40
C MET A 192 -26.60 16.15 7.87
N PRO A 193 -25.56 15.69 8.61
CA PRO A 193 -24.16 16.09 8.50
C PRO A 193 -23.21 14.89 8.27
N MET A 194 -23.31 14.24 7.11
CA MET A 194 -22.33 13.24 6.67
C MET A 194 -20.99 13.89 6.25
N ALA A 195 -20.98 15.19 5.96
CA ALA A 195 -19.81 15.90 5.45
C ALA A 195 -18.76 16.23 6.54
N ALA A 196 -19.15 16.50 7.78
CA ALA A 196 -18.20 16.94 8.83
C ALA A 196 -17.46 15.78 9.54
N SER A 197 -18.11 14.62 9.63
CA SER A 197 -17.67 13.47 10.42
C SER A 197 -16.76 12.51 9.62
N LEU A 198 -17.12 12.27 8.35
CA LEU A 198 -16.17 11.70 7.38
C LEU A 198 -14.96 12.61 7.21
N ALA A 199 -15.15 13.94 7.26
CA ALA A 199 -14.03 14.87 7.19
C ALA A 199 -13.11 14.83 8.42
N LEU A 200 -13.50 14.35 9.61
CA LEU A 200 -12.62 14.30 10.80
C LEU A 200 -11.97 12.93 11.02
N GLY A 201 -12.67 11.84 10.76
CA GLY A 201 -12.11 10.48 10.80
C GLY A 201 -11.30 10.12 9.55
N ALA A 202 -11.77 10.51 8.36
CA ALA A 202 -10.98 10.46 7.14
C ALA A 202 -9.96 11.60 7.06
N ALA A 203 -10.13 12.74 7.76
CA ALA A 203 -8.95 13.57 8.04
C ALA A 203 -8.05 12.93 9.08
N GLY A 204 -8.49 12.14 10.06
CA GLY A 204 -7.58 11.48 11.00
C GLY A 204 -6.71 10.42 10.31
N ALA A 205 -7.34 9.46 9.64
CA ALA A 205 -6.66 8.42 8.86
C ALA A 205 -6.02 8.98 7.60
N GLY A 206 -6.65 9.95 6.93
CA GLY A 206 -6.10 10.64 5.77
C GLY A 206 -4.97 11.59 6.15
N THR A 207 -5.03 12.29 7.28
CA THR A 207 -3.90 13.11 7.80
C THR A 207 -2.81 12.20 8.31
N TRP A 208 -3.10 11.05 8.92
CA TRP A 208 -2.07 10.07 9.29
C TRP A 208 -1.42 9.44 8.05
N PHE A 209 -2.20 9.01 7.06
CA PHE A 209 -1.71 8.47 5.80
C PHE A 209 -0.91 9.53 5.04
N TYR A 210 -1.44 10.75 4.92
CA TYR A 210 -0.78 11.90 4.33
C TYR A 210 0.47 12.29 5.12
N ALA A 211 0.45 12.33 6.45
CA ALA A 211 1.61 12.62 7.27
C ALA A 211 2.65 11.48 7.26
N SER A 212 2.23 10.24 7.07
CA SER A 212 3.14 9.09 6.90
C SER A 212 3.76 9.09 5.51
N PHE A 213 2.97 9.39 4.48
CA PHE A 213 3.43 9.61 3.12
C PHE A 213 4.43 10.77 3.06
N LEU A 214 4.14 11.88 3.75
CA LEU A 214 5.01 13.06 3.81
C LEU A 214 6.16 12.94 4.80
N ARG A 215 6.18 11.91 5.65
CA ARG A 215 7.27 11.71 6.60
C ARG A 215 8.53 11.42 5.80
N GLN A 216 9.51 12.30 5.96
CA GLN A 216 10.82 12.11 5.36
C GLN A 216 11.75 11.43 6.34
N GLU A 217 12.36 10.35 5.90
CA GLU A 217 13.42 9.65 6.63
C GLU A 217 14.73 9.84 5.89
N VAL A 218 15.78 10.19 6.62
CA VAL A 218 17.11 10.43 6.06
C VAL A 218 18.01 9.27 6.43
N VAL A 219 18.65 8.68 5.43
CA VAL A 219 19.60 7.59 5.59
C VAL A 219 20.98 8.09 5.15
N ASP A 220 21.94 8.13 6.08
CA ASP A 220 23.34 8.40 5.75
C ASP A 220 23.95 7.18 5.06
N LEU A 221 24.41 7.36 3.82
CA LEU A 221 24.99 6.28 3.00
C LEU A 221 26.52 6.32 3.05
N ALA A 222 27.09 7.52 3.06
CA ALA A 222 28.52 7.79 3.17
C ALA A 222 28.72 9.25 3.66
N PRO A 223 29.93 9.66 4.07
CA PRO A 223 30.19 11.06 4.40
C PRO A 223 29.79 12.00 3.24
N GLY A 224 28.85 12.92 3.52
CA GLY A 224 28.29 13.86 2.54
C GLY A 224 27.24 13.26 1.59
N VAL A 225 26.89 11.98 1.69
CA VAL A 225 25.92 11.31 0.81
C VAL A 225 24.75 10.75 1.61
N ARG A 226 23.56 11.28 1.36
CA ARG A 226 22.33 10.98 2.11
C ARG A 226 21.19 10.65 1.16
N MET A 227 20.39 9.65 1.49
CA MET A 227 19.12 9.38 0.82
C MET A 227 17.98 9.92 1.68
N VAL A 228 17.04 10.65 1.06
CA VAL A 228 15.82 11.13 1.71
C VAL A 228 14.62 10.38 1.15
N MET A 229 14.05 9.48 1.96
CA MET A 229 12.87 8.68 1.64
C MET A 229 11.58 9.42 1.96
N GLY A 230 10.48 9.05 1.31
CA GLY A 230 9.14 9.58 1.59
C GLY A 230 8.85 10.94 0.93
N GLY A 231 7.57 11.28 0.82
CA GLY A 231 7.07 12.51 0.21
C GLY A 231 7.20 12.56 -1.31
N GLY A 232 7.19 11.40 -1.98
CA GLY A 232 7.46 11.21 -3.41
C GLY A 232 8.60 10.22 -3.64
N GLY A 233 9.17 10.22 -4.85
CA GLY A 233 10.37 9.45 -5.15
C GLY A 233 11.52 9.77 -4.18
N ASN A 234 12.41 8.81 -3.97
CA ASN A 234 13.60 8.99 -3.15
C ASN A 234 14.50 10.08 -3.74
N THR A 235 15.11 10.89 -2.87
CA THR A 235 16.11 11.87 -3.27
C THR A 235 17.48 11.42 -2.81
N LEU A 236 18.49 11.43 -3.70
CA LEU A 236 19.89 11.35 -3.29
C LEU A 236 20.46 12.76 -3.16
N VAL A 237 21.04 13.06 -2.00
CA VAL A 237 21.74 14.32 -1.72
C VAL A 237 23.23 14.03 -1.64
N VAL A 238 24.00 14.64 -2.54
CA VAL A 238 25.46 14.52 -2.61
C VAL A 238 26.08 15.87 -2.30
N GLU A 239 26.70 16.00 -1.14
CA GLU A 239 27.43 17.18 -0.71
C GLU A 239 28.94 16.94 -0.88
N GLY A 240 29.54 17.64 -1.84
CA GLY A 240 30.99 17.69 -2.01
C GLY A 240 31.63 18.80 -1.21
N SER A 241 32.92 19.05 -1.44
CA SER A 241 33.67 20.11 -0.76
C SER A 241 33.38 21.51 -1.31
N ARG A 242 32.92 21.64 -2.57
CA ARG A 242 32.59 22.91 -3.21
C ARG A 242 31.09 23.18 -3.30
N GLU A 243 30.33 22.18 -3.72
CA GLU A 243 28.92 22.31 -4.07
C GLU A 243 28.15 21.02 -3.81
N ALA A 244 26.82 21.10 -3.87
CA ALA A 244 25.92 19.97 -3.70
C ALA A 244 25.11 19.66 -4.97
N LEU A 245 24.78 18.39 -5.12
CA LEU A 245 23.93 17.84 -6.17
C LEU A 245 22.75 17.10 -5.54
N LEU A 246 21.56 17.31 -6.09
CA LEU A 246 20.36 16.55 -5.75
C LEU A 246 20.00 15.65 -6.93
N VAL A 247 19.64 14.40 -6.67
CA VAL A 247 19.01 13.50 -7.63
C VAL A 247 17.56 13.33 -7.22
N ASP A 248 16.65 13.78 -8.07
CA ASP A 248 15.20 13.87 -7.90
C ASP A 248 14.76 14.77 -6.73
N THR A 249 13.69 15.53 -6.93
CA THR A 249 13.31 16.63 -6.03
C THR A 249 11.91 16.49 -5.44
N LYS A 250 11.31 15.30 -5.58
CA LYS A 250 9.97 14.98 -5.09
C LYS A 250 8.90 15.84 -5.79
N PHE A 251 7.69 15.83 -5.22
CA PHE A 251 6.63 16.76 -5.56
C PHE A 251 6.05 17.46 -4.32
N PRO A 252 5.39 18.62 -4.46
CA PRO A 252 4.76 19.31 -3.34
C PRO A 252 3.69 18.46 -2.62
N PRO A 253 3.62 18.51 -1.27
CA PRO A 253 4.44 19.35 -0.40
C PRO A 253 5.79 18.71 0.00
N GLY A 254 6.06 17.45 -0.35
CA GLY A 254 7.32 16.76 -0.04
C GLY A 254 8.56 17.49 -0.57
N ALA A 255 8.47 18.09 -1.76
CA ALA A 255 9.52 18.94 -2.33
C ALA A 255 9.87 20.14 -1.43
N ASN A 256 8.87 20.76 -0.79
CA ASN A 256 9.09 21.89 0.12
C ASN A 256 9.74 21.44 1.43
N LEU A 257 9.32 20.28 1.95
CA LEU A 257 9.93 19.67 3.14
C LEU A 257 11.40 19.30 2.88
N LEU A 258 11.66 18.71 1.71
CA LEU A 258 13.02 18.41 1.26
C LEU A 258 13.85 19.69 1.12
N ARG A 259 13.33 20.72 0.45
CA ARG A 259 14.02 22.01 0.27
C ARG A 259 14.38 22.66 1.61
N LYS A 260 13.47 22.60 2.59
CA LYS A 260 13.72 23.05 3.96
C LYS A 260 14.82 22.22 4.60
N TRP A 261 14.70 20.90 4.58
CA TRP A 261 15.70 20.02 5.17
C TRP A 261 17.09 20.23 4.55
N VAL A 262 17.18 20.35 3.22
CA VAL A 262 18.43 20.69 2.52
C VAL A 262 18.98 22.03 3.00
N SER A 263 18.14 23.05 3.15
CA SER A 263 18.59 24.36 3.66
C SER A 263 19.17 24.30 5.07
N ASP A 264 18.63 23.43 5.91
CA ASP A 264 19.00 23.31 7.31
C ASP A 264 20.23 22.40 7.50
N ASN A 265 20.49 21.45 6.58
CA ASN A 265 21.44 20.35 6.78
C ASN A 265 22.52 20.20 5.70
N VAL A 266 22.44 20.94 4.60
CA VAL A 266 23.45 20.97 3.53
C VAL A 266 24.12 22.34 3.54
N GLN A 267 25.41 22.36 3.80
CA GLN A 267 26.19 23.59 3.96
C GLN A 267 26.66 24.16 2.63
N LYS A 268 26.86 23.29 1.63
CA LYS A 268 27.27 23.71 0.29
C LYS A 268 26.10 24.17 -0.58
N PRO A 269 26.30 25.15 -1.47
CA PRO A 269 25.27 25.57 -2.39
C PRO A 269 24.86 24.40 -3.30
N VAL A 270 23.55 24.18 -3.44
CA VAL A 270 23.01 23.26 -4.46
C VAL A 270 23.19 23.90 -5.82
N LYS A 271 24.06 23.32 -6.65
CA LYS A 271 24.38 23.81 -7.99
C LYS A 271 23.85 22.90 -9.08
N HIS A 272 23.50 21.66 -8.74
CA HIS A 272 23.01 20.65 -9.68
C HIS A 272 21.74 19.97 -9.16
N VAL A 273 20.76 19.84 -10.02
CA VAL A 273 19.53 19.07 -9.79
C VAL A 273 19.37 18.10 -10.96
N VAL A 274 19.53 16.82 -10.70
CA VAL A 274 19.39 15.75 -11.69
C VAL A 274 17.98 15.18 -11.58
N SER A 275 17.29 15.07 -12.71
CA SER A 275 16.05 14.29 -12.81
C SER A 275 16.34 12.96 -13.50
N THR A 276 16.09 11.86 -12.79
CA THR A 276 16.31 10.51 -13.30
C THR A 276 15.38 10.21 -14.47
N HIS A 277 14.15 10.73 -14.46
CA HIS A 277 13.19 10.59 -15.54
C HIS A 277 12.12 11.70 -15.43
N TYR A 278 11.10 11.67 -16.29
CA TYR A 278 10.16 12.79 -16.44
C TYR A 278 8.98 12.80 -15.44
N HIS A 279 8.78 11.74 -14.65
CA HIS A 279 7.60 11.66 -13.78
C HIS A 279 7.61 12.78 -12.74
N TYR A 280 6.42 13.30 -12.48
CA TYR A 280 6.25 14.55 -11.72
C TYR A 280 6.69 14.37 -10.25
N ASP A 281 6.61 13.16 -9.71
CA ASP A 281 7.03 12.84 -8.35
C ASP A 281 8.55 12.78 -8.17
N HIS A 282 9.31 12.90 -9.26
CA HIS A 282 10.76 13.07 -9.28
C HIS A 282 11.20 14.49 -9.67
N THR A 283 10.33 15.26 -10.34
CA THR A 283 10.71 16.51 -11.03
C THR A 283 10.02 17.79 -10.54
N LEU A 284 8.89 17.71 -9.84
CA LEU A 284 8.13 18.91 -9.48
C LEU A 284 8.81 19.83 -8.46
N GLY A 285 9.79 19.32 -7.71
CA GLY A 285 10.61 20.16 -6.83
C GLY A 285 11.73 20.92 -7.54
N ASN A 286 11.96 20.71 -8.83
CA ASN A 286 13.09 21.30 -9.57
C ASN A 286 13.04 22.84 -9.56
N ASP A 287 11.83 23.42 -9.62
CA ASP A 287 11.56 24.86 -9.56
C ASP A 287 12.10 25.55 -8.31
N LEU A 288 12.26 24.80 -7.21
CA LEU A 288 12.73 25.33 -5.93
C LEU A 288 14.24 25.65 -5.95
N TYR A 289 14.92 25.33 -7.05
CA TYR A 289 16.35 25.54 -7.28
C TYR A 289 16.62 26.28 -8.61
N PRO A 290 16.09 27.50 -8.80
CA PRO A 290 16.14 28.20 -10.09
C PRO A 290 17.58 28.56 -10.54
N GLY A 291 18.52 28.65 -9.60
CA GLY A 291 19.94 28.94 -9.85
C GLY A 291 20.84 27.70 -10.00
N ALA A 292 20.27 26.50 -10.01
CA ALA A 292 20.99 25.26 -10.26
C ALA A 292 20.88 24.85 -11.73
N ASP A 293 21.89 24.13 -12.22
CA ASP A 293 21.82 23.37 -13.46
C ASP A 293 20.85 22.21 -13.26
N ARG A 294 19.76 22.21 -14.01
CA ARG A 294 18.75 21.15 -14.00
C ARG A 294 19.08 20.20 -15.14
N ILE A 295 19.56 19.03 -14.76
CA ILE A 295 20.16 18.03 -15.63
C ILE A 295 19.15 16.89 -15.84
N ALA A 296 18.89 16.50 -17.09
CA ALA A 296 18.11 15.31 -17.40
C ALA A 296 18.53 14.72 -18.75
N HIS A 297 18.06 13.52 -19.07
CA HIS A 297 18.25 12.99 -20.42
C HIS A 297 17.56 13.89 -21.46
N LYS A 298 18.13 14.01 -22.67
CA LYS A 298 17.58 14.86 -23.77
C LYS A 298 16.11 14.60 -24.09
N ALA A 299 15.59 13.40 -23.82
CA ALA A 299 14.19 13.05 -24.06
C ALA A 299 13.22 13.62 -23.00
N VAL A 300 13.70 13.92 -21.79
CA VAL A 300 12.86 14.30 -20.65
C VAL A 300 12.05 15.58 -20.91
N PRO A 301 12.61 16.69 -21.44
CA PRO A 301 11.82 17.89 -21.70
C PRO A 301 10.62 17.68 -22.65
N GLU A 302 10.79 16.85 -23.69
CA GLU A 302 9.69 16.51 -24.60
C GLU A 302 8.62 15.68 -23.88
N LEU A 303 9.03 14.66 -23.12
CA LEU A 303 8.13 13.78 -22.39
C LEU A 303 7.36 14.51 -21.29
N MET A 304 8.00 15.41 -20.55
CA MET A 304 7.33 16.28 -19.57
C MET A 304 6.23 17.11 -20.23
N ARG A 305 6.54 17.78 -21.35
CA ARG A 305 5.55 18.62 -22.06
C ARG A 305 4.38 17.81 -22.64
N ARG A 306 4.60 16.54 -22.99
CA ARG A 306 3.56 15.67 -23.55
C ARG A 306 2.73 14.99 -22.47
N ASN A 307 3.38 14.29 -21.54
CA ASN A 307 2.74 13.36 -20.61
C ASN A 307 2.44 14.02 -19.24
N GLU A 308 3.16 15.08 -18.88
CA GLU A 308 3.00 15.86 -17.64
C GLU A 308 2.69 17.33 -17.97
N ALA A 309 1.86 17.56 -19.00
CA ALA A 309 1.67 18.87 -19.61
C ALA A 309 1.13 19.93 -18.62
N LEU A 310 0.20 19.55 -17.73
CA LEU A 310 -0.36 20.45 -16.72
C LEU A 310 0.70 20.82 -15.68
N GLN A 311 1.41 19.83 -15.16
CA GLN A 311 2.51 19.95 -14.21
C GLN A 311 3.61 20.86 -14.77
N THR A 312 4.05 20.58 -16.00
CA THR A 312 5.07 21.36 -16.72
C THR A 312 4.63 22.81 -16.96
N LYS A 313 3.34 23.04 -17.26
CA LYS A 313 2.81 24.40 -17.43
C LYS A 313 2.77 25.19 -16.11
N MET A 314 2.46 24.52 -14.99
CA MET A 314 2.47 25.14 -13.67
C MET A 314 3.90 25.35 -13.14
N HIS A 315 4.85 24.53 -13.59
CA HIS A 315 6.23 24.50 -13.12
C HIS A 315 7.26 24.63 -14.27
N PRO A 316 7.23 25.75 -15.04
CA PRO A 316 8.02 25.87 -16.26
C PRO A 316 9.52 25.98 -16.02
N LEU A 317 9.94 26.42 -14.83
CA LEU A 317 11.36 26.51 -14.48
C LEU A 317 11.96 25.14 -14.12
N GLY A 318 11.15 24.09 -14.04
CA GLY A 318 11.52 22.78 -13.51
C GLY A 318 11.99 21.84 -14.61
N VAL A 319 11.75 22.25 -15.86
CA VAL A 319 12.30 21.60 -17.04
C VAL A 319 13.82 21.75 -17.05
N ALA A 320 14.50 20.66 -17.38
CA ALA A 320 15.95 20.60 -17.51
C ALA A 320 16.47 21.64 -18.52
N ASN A 321 17.56 22.30 -18.15
CA ASN A 321 18.30 23.26 -18.99
C ASN A 321 19.67 22.71 -19.43
N VAL A 322 20.13 21.62 -18.82
CA VAL A 322 21.33 20.88 -19.20
C VAL A 322 20.89 19.47 -19.58
N LEU A 323 21.31 19.01 -20.76
CA LEU A 323 20.85 17.74 -21.33
C LEU A 323 22.00 16.74 -21.40
N VAL A 324 21.72 15.53 -20.95
CA VAL A 324 22.60 14.36 -21.11
C VAL A 324 22.12 13.56 -22.32
N ASP A 325 23.04 13.24 -23.22
CA ASP A 325 22.78 12.38 -24.37
C ASP A 325 23.13 10.92 -24.02
N GLU A 326 23.52 10.10 -25.01
CA GLU A 326 23.91 8.71 -24.80
C GLU A 326 25.27 8.59 -24.07
N ASN A 327 26.08 9.64 -24.13
CA ASN A 327 27.40 9.66 -23.50
C ASN A 327 27.28 10.04 -22.02
N PRO A 328 27.98 9.34 -21.11
CA PRO A 328 27.97 9.69 -19.70
C PRO A 328 28.46 11.12 -19.44
N MET A 329 27.78 11.83 -18.55
CA MET A 329 28.20 13.13 -18.04
C MET A 329 28.86 12.94 -16.67
N ARG A 330 29.96 13.66 -16.42
CA ARG A 330 30.65 13.67 -15.12
C ARG A 330 30.49 15.04 -14.49
N VAL A 331 30.12 15.07 -13.21
CA VAL A 331 29.99 16.28 -12.39
C VAL A 331 30.98 16.17 -11.24
N ASP A 332 31.89 17.13 -11.14
CA ASP A 332 32.88 17.21 -10.07
C ASP A 332 32.45 18.23 -9.00
N LEU A 333 32.06 17.73 -7.83
CA LEU A 333 31.64 18.55 -6.69
C LEU A 333 32.81 18.92 -5.76
N GLY A 334 34.05 18.60 -6.16
CA GLY A 334 35.29 18.85 -5.44
C GLY A 334 36.01 17.57 -5.05
N ASP A 335 35.53 16.92 -4.00
CA ASP A 335 36.04 15.64 -3.49
C ASP A 335 35.11 14.45 -3.81
N LYS A 336 34.05 14.72 -4.59
CA LYS A 336 33.05 13.77 -5.05
C LYS A 336 32.91 13.89 -6.57
N GLU A 337 33.08 12.76 -7.25
CA GLU A 337 32.74 12.63 -8.67
C GLU A 337 31.36 11.95 -8.76
N VAL A 338 30.49 12.50 -9.60
CA VAL A 338 29.16 11.95 -9.88
C VAL A 338 29.08 11.66 -11.38
N VAL A 339 28.71 10.44 -11.75
CA VAL A 339 28.57 10.01 -13.15
C VAL A 339 27.09 9.80 -13.48
N LEU A 340 26.56 10.55 -14.44
CA LEU A 340 25.20 10.43 -14.95
C LEU A 340 25.24 9.69 -16.28
N PHE A 341 24.41 8.67 -16.45
CA PHE A 341 24.38 7.90 -17.70
C PHE A 341 23.00 7.37 -18.03
N HIS A 342 22.68 7.32 -19.32
CA HIS A 342 21.47 6.69 -19.82
C HIS A 342 21.65 5.16 -19.84
N PRO A 343 20.79 4.38 -19.17
CA PRO A 343 20.91 2.92 -19.14
C PRO A 343 20.34 2.24 -20.41
N GLY A 344 19.73 3.02 -21.29
CA GLY A 344 18.84 2.57 -22.37
C GLY A 344 17.37 2.84 -22.02
N THR A 345 16.47 2.68 -22.99
CA THR A 345 15.02 2.74 -22.74
C THR A 345 14.63 1.63 -21.75
N ALA A 346 14.07 2.02 -20.60
CA ALA A 346 13.75 1.08 -19.53
C ALA A 346 12.41 1.45 -18.87
N HIS A 347 12.43 2.16 -17.74
CA HIS A 347 11.21 2.69 -17.12
C HIS A 347 10.59 3.79 -17.99
N THR A 348 11.44 4.59 -18.62
CA THR A 348 11.08 5.55 -19.66
C THR A 348 12.15 5.57 -20.75
N ARG A 349 11.89 6.27 -21.86
CA ARG A 349 12.94 6.61 -22.85
C ARG A 349 13.91 7.69 -22.33
N GLY A 350 13.60 8.30 -21.19
CA GLY A 350 14.31 9.43 -20.60
C GLY A 350 15.18 9.09 -19.40
N ASP A 351 15.41 7.82 -19.11
CA ASP A 351 16.02 7.41 -17.84
C ASP A 351 17.48 7.85 -17.70
N LEU A 352 17.89 8.24 -16.50
CA LEU A 352 19.27 8.41 -16.08
C LEU A 352 19.52 7.64 -14.79
N CYS A 353 20.64 6.94 -14.74
CA CYS A 353 21.22 6.43 -13.50
C CYS A 353 22.37 7.33 -13.05
N VAL A 354 22.61 7.36 -11.75
CA VAL A 354 23.66 8.16 -11.11
C VAL A 354 24.60 7.23 -10.35
N TRP A 355 25.89 7.29 -10.66
CA TRP A 355 26.93 6.48 -10.04
C TRP A 355 27.96 7.35 -9.32
N LEU A 356 28.21 7.02 -8.05
CA LEU A 356 29.27 7.60 -7.24
C LEU A 356 30.37 6.54 -7.08
N PRO A 357 31.45 6.60 -7.89
CA PRO A 357 32.43 5.52 -7.97
C PRO A 357 33.20 5.29 -6.67
N LYS A 358 33.53 6.37 -5.95
CA LYS A 358 34.30 6.28 -4.70
C LYS A 358 33.47 5.68 -3.57
N GLU A 359 32.20 6.05 -3.48
CA GLU A 359 31.27 5.58 -2.45
C GLU A 359 30.60 4.25 -2.79
N LYS A 360 30.71 3.80 -4.04
CA LYS A 360 30.00 2.64 -4.59
C LYS A 360 28.47 2.74 -4.45
N ILE A 361 27.91 3.92 -4.73
CA ILE A 361 26.46 4.18 -4.63
C ILE A 361 25.87 4.38 -6.02
N LEU A 362 24.83 3.60 -6.35
CA LEU A 362 24.09 3.66 -7.60
C LEU A 362 22.64 4.11 -7.33
N ALA A 363 22.25 5.30 -7.78
CA ALA A 363 20.85 5.69 -7.84
C ALA A 363 20.26 5.35 -9.20
N THR A 364 19.12 4.65 -9.20
CA THR A 364 18.54 4.08 -10.42
C THR A 364 17.28 4.81 -10.88
N GLY A 365 16.72 5.70 -10.07
CA GLY A 365 15.34 6.14 -10.24
C GLY A 365 14.40 4.92 -10.30
N ASP A 366 13.33 5.07 -11.06
CA ASP A 366 12.26 4.07 -11.15
C ASP A 366 12.60 2.86 -12.02
N LEU A 367 13.86 2.72 -12.46
CA LEU A 367 14.36 1.40 -12.88
C LEU A 367 14.26 0.37 -11.75
N PHE A 368 14.16 0.80 -10.49
CA PHE A 368 13.99 -0.10 -9.37
C PHE A 368 13.02 0.46 -8.32
N PHE A 369 11.95 -0.30 -8.08
CA PHE A 369 11.04 -0.16 -6.95
C PHE A 369 11.37 -1.25 -5.93
N PHE A 370 11.91 -0.90 -4.77
CA PHE A 370 12.30 -1.90 -3.78
C PHE A 370 11.16 -2.16 -2.78
N THR A 371 10.80 -3.43 -2.60
CA THR A 371 9.67 -3.93 -1.77
C THR A 371 8.26 -3.63 -2.29
N TYR A 372 8.14 -2.94 -3.43
CA TYR A 372 6.86 -2.58 -4.04
C TYR A 372 6.68 -3.20 -5.42
N TYR A 373 5.42 -3.36 -5.82
CA TYR A 373 5.09 -3.59 -7.23
C TYR A 373 5.53 -2.39 -8.07
N PRO A 374 6.26 -2.59 -9.18
CA PRO A 374 6.67 -1.50 -10.03
C PRO A 374 5.48 -0.91 -10.78
N PHE A 375 5.60 0.38 -11.10
CA PHE A 375 4.69 1.08 -11.99
C PHE A 375 5.21 1.00 -13.42
N PHE A 376 4.35 0.61 -14.36
CA PHE A 376 4.67 0.58 -15.79
C PHE A 376 3.94 1.70 -16.51
N ASP A 377 4.67 2.71 -16.99
CA ASP A 377 4.08 3.80 -17.76
C ASP A 377 3.77 3.34 -19.19
N LEU A 378 2.49 3.11 -19.48
CA LEU A 378 2.06 2.64 -20.81
C LEU A 378 1.90 3.78 -21.84
N ARG A 379 2.21 5.04 -21.47
CA ARG A 379 2.12 6.21 -22.37
C ARG A 379 3.29 6.24 -23.35
N GLN A 380 3.21 7.12 -24.35
CA GLN A 380 4.27 7.26 -25.34
C GLN A 380 5.59 7.68 -24.67
N GLY A 381 6.64 6.87 -24.89
CA GLY A 381 7.96 7.08 -24.29
C GLY A 381 8.07 6.63 -22.83
N GLY A 382 7.06 5.92 -22.32
CA GLY A 382 7.08 5.20 -21.06
C GLY A 382 7.84 3.88 -21.13
N ALA A 383 7.38 2.88 -20.39
CA ALA A 383 8.10 1.66 -20.08
C ALA A 383 8.34 0.76 -21.30
N ASP A 384 9.50 0.11 -21.29
CA ASP A 384 9.89 -1.00 -22.14
C ASP A 384 10.34 -2.15 -21.22
N LEU A 385 9.53 -3.20 -21.11
CA LEU A 385 9.79 -4.30 -20.16
C LEU A 385 11.08 -5.06 -20.49
N GLU A 386 11.36 -5.31 -21.77
CA GLU A 386 12.59 -6.00 -22.19
C GLU A 386 13.81 -5.09 -22.01
N GLY A 387 13.67 -3.82 -22.38
CA GLY A 387 14.66 -2.78 -22.15
C GLY A 387 15.01 -2.65 -20.66
N LEU A 388 14.01 -2.65 -19.79
CA LEU A 388 14.15 -2.59 -18.34
C LEU A 388 14.87 -3.83 -17.79
N ILE A 389 14.47 -5.04 -18.18
CA ILE A 389 15.17 -6.28 -17.79
C ILE A 389 16.65 -6.21 -18.18
N LYS A 390 16.94 -5.81 -19.43
CA LYS A 390 18.31 -5.70 -19.94
C LYS A 390 19.13 -4.64 -19.19
N ALA A 391 18.55 -3.47 -18.96
CA ALA A 391 19.18 -2.37 -18.23
C ALA A 391 19.53 -2.81 -16.81
N VAL A 392 18.57 -3.37 -16.07
CA VAL A 392 18.75 -3.83 -14.69
C VAL A 392 19.81 -4.93 -14.62
N ARG A 393 19.76 -5.95 -15.48
CA ARG A 393 20.79 -7.01 -15.51
C ARG A 393 22.18 -6.47 -15.82
N LYS A 394 22.29 -5.48 -16.71
CA LYS A 394 23.57 -4.81 -16.99
C LYS A 394 24.11 -4.05 -15.77
N LEU A 395 23.25 -3.34 -15.03
CA LEU A 395 23.63 -2.65 -13.80
C LEU A 395 24.16 -3.63 -12.75
N VAL A 396 23.45 -4.75 -12.55
CA VAL A 396 23.86 -5.82 -11.62
C VAL A 396 25.24 -6.37 -11.98
N ALA A 397 25.50 -6.64 -13.27
CA ALA A 397 26.79 -7.15 -13.71
C ALA A 397 27.92 -6.11 -13.62
N THR A 398 27.62 -4.83 -13.85
CA THR A 398 28.62 -3.75 -13.89
C THR A 398 29.02 -3.27 -12.49
N TYR A 399 28.08 -3.29 -11.53
CA TYR A 399 28.26 -2.71 -10.21
C TYR A 399 27.97 -3.74 -9.08
N PRO A 400 28.69 -4.88 -9.02
CA PRO A 400 28.37 -6.01 -8.15
C PRO A 400 28.52 -5.74 -6.64
N ASP A 401 29.14 -4.62 -6.26
CA ASP A 401 29.33 -4.21 -4.87
C ASP A 401 28.48 -2.98 -4.48
N ALA A 402 27.60 -2.52 -5.37
CA ALA A 402 26.93 -1.25 -5.15
C ALA A 402 25.86 -1.31 -4.05
N VAL A 403 25.84 -0.25 -3.25
CA VAL A 403 24.63 0.17 -2.52
C VAL A 403 23.71 0.84 -3.53
N VAL A 404 22.45 0.42 -3.57
CA VAL A 404 21.47 0.89 -4.55
C VAL A 404 20.46 1.80 -3.88
N VAL A 405 20.24 2.97 -4.49
CA VAL A 405 19.18 3.92 -4.14
C VAL A 405 18.06 3.77 -5.17
N PRO A 406 16.97 3.06 -4.83
CA PRO A 406 15.83 2.88 -5.73
C PRO A 406 15.07 4.20 -5.88
N GLY A 407 14.24 4.30 -6.92
CA GLY A 407 13.31 5.41 -7.08
C GLY A 407 12.27 5.44 -5.96
N HIS A 408 11.82 4.26 -5.51
CA HIS A 408 10.92 4.11 -4.36
C HIS A 408 11.33 2.94 -3.46
N GLY A 409 11.20 3.14 -2.15
CA GLY A 409 11.51 2.14 -1.12
C GLY A 409 12.82 2.37 -0.37
N PRO A 410 13.21 1.44 0.53
CA PRO A 410 14.39 1.61 1.36
C PRO A 410 15.69 1.48 0.55
N VAL A 411 16.82 1.81 1.18
CA VAL A 411 18.14 1.53 0.59
C VAL A 411 18.29 0.03 0.35
N ALA A 412 18.87 -0.32 -0.79
CA ALA A 412 18.97 -1.70 -1.25
C ALA A 412 20.43 -2.11 -1.53
N ARG A 413 20.66 -3.41 -1.70
CA ARG A 413 21.90 -3.96 -2.24
C ARG A 413 21.69 -4.37 -3.69
N ILE A 414 22.79 -4.54 -4.43
CA ILE A 414 22.71 -5.02 -5.82
C ILE A 414 22.00 -6.39 -5.95
N SER A 415 22.07 -7.24 -4.92
CA SER A 415 21.35 -8.53 -4.90
C SER A 415 19.84 -8.37 -4.91
N ASP A 416 19.32 -7.29 -4.31
CA ASP A 416 17.89 -6.98 -4.34
C ASP A 416 17.47 -6.53 -5.74
N LEU A 417 18.33 -5.76 -6.42
CA LEU A 417 18.14 -5.37 -7.81
C LEU A 417 18.20 -6.60 -8.75
N ALA A 418 19.06 -7.58 -8.46
CA ALA A 418 19.11 -8.84 -9.19
C ALA A 418 17.81 -9.64 -9.03
N ARG A 419 17.29 -9.75 -7.81
CA ARG A 419 15.98 -10.38 -7.55
C ARG A 419 14.85 -9.66 -8.29
N TYR A 420 14.92 -8.34 -8.38
CA TYR A 420 13.95 -7.56 -9.14
C TYR A 420 14.03 -7.84 -10.66
N ALA A 421 15.23 -8.01 -11.22
CA ALA A 421 15.40 -8.45 -12.60
C ALA A 421 14.72 -9.80 -12.87
N ASP A 422 14.79 -10.72 -11.91
CA ASP A 422 14.14 -12.04 -12.02
C ASP A 422 12.62 -11.92 -11.91
N TYR A 423 12.09 -10.98 -11.11
CA TYR A 423 10.66 -10.69 -11.07
C TYR A 423 10.16 -10.16 -12.42
N LEU A 424 10.87 -9.20 -13.01
CA LEU A 424 10.53 -8.65 -14.32
C LEU A 424 10.59 -9.72 -15.42
N GLN A 425 11.61 -10.59 -15.38
CA GLN A 425 11.71 -11.73 -16.29
C GLN A 425 10.53 -12.67 -16.14
N PHE A 426 10.14 -12.98 -14.90
CA PHE A 426 8.96 -13.80 -14.64
C PHE A 426 7.69 -13.17 -15.25
N LEU A 427 7.47 -11.86 -15.07
CA LEU A 427 6.31 -11.18 -15.68
C LEU A 427 6.34 -11.27 -17.21
N HIS A 428 7.51 -11.05 -17.82
CA HIS A 428 7.70 -11.15 -19.27
C HIS A 428 7.41 -12.56 -19.79
N ASP A 429 7.93 -13.59 -19.14
CA ASP A 429 7.75 -14.99 -19.52
C ASP A 429 6.26 -15.37 -19.43
N GLN A 430 5.60 -15.00 -18.33
CA GLN A 430 4.17 -15.27 -18.13
C GLN A 430 3.29 -14.53 -19.16
N ALA A 431 3.63 -13.28 -19.49
CA ALA A 431 2.96 -12.53 -20.54
C ALA A 431 3.13 -13.17 -21.92
N THR A 432 4.35 -13.55 -22.26
CA THR A 432 4.68 -14.20 -23.53
C THR A 432 3.94 -15.53 -23.69
N GLU A 433 4.01 -16.40 -22.67
CA GLU A 433 3.35 -17.70 -22.68
C GLU A 433 1.82 -17.56 -22.71
N GLY A 434 1.26 -16.63 -21.94
CA GLY A 434 -0.17 -16.36 -21.92
C GLY A 434 -0.70 -15.89 -23.28
N LEU A 435 0.00 -14.96 -23.92
CA LEU A 435 -0.35 -14.47 -25.26
C LEU A 435 -0.29 -15.59 -26.32
N GLN A 436 0.73 -16.46 -26.28
CA GLN A 436 0.83 -17.62 -27.17
C GLN A 436 -0.34 -18.60 -27.00
N LYS A 437 -0.87 -18.72 -25.79
CA LYS A 437 -2.02 -19.57 -25.45
C LYS A 437 -3.38 -18.88 -25.69
N GLY A 438 -3.39 -17.64 -26.18
CA GLY A 438 -4.62 -16.86 -26.39
C GLY A 438 -5.33 -16.45 -25.09
N ILE A 439 -4.60 -16.42 -23.96
CA ILE A 439 -5.13 -16.00 -22.66
C ILE A 439 -5.14 -14.47 -22.61
N ASP A 440 -6.29 -13.89 -22.24
CA ASP A 440 -6.40 -12.45 -22.04
C ASP A 440 -5.84 -11.98 -20.67
N GLU A 441 -5.61 -10.67 -20.56
CA GLU A 441 -5.04 -10.02 -19.39
C GLU A 441 -5.84 -10.26 -18.08
N GLN A 442 -7.17 -10.34 -18.15
CA GLN A 442 -8.01 -10.56 -16.97
C GLN A 442 -7.95 -12.02 -16.51
N GLN A 443 -7.90 -12.95 -17.45
CA GLN A 443 -7.72 -14.36 -17.16
C GLN A 443 -6.32 -14.62 -16.58
N ALA A 444 -5.27 -14.05 -17.16
CA ALA A 444 -3.91 -14.15 -16.66
C ALA A 444 -3.76 -13.61 -15.23
N SER A 445 -4.32 -12.42 -14.97
CA SER A 445 -4.31 -11.79 -13.65
C SER A 445 -4.92 -12.68 -12.56
N ARG A 446 -6.01 -13.40 -12.86
CA ARG A 446 -6.64 -14.35 -11.94
C ARG A 446 -5.82 -15.62 -11.72
N LEU A 447 -5.17 -16.12 -12.76
CA LEU A 447 -4.38 -17.37 -12.70
C LEU A 447 -3.06 -17.17 -11.94
N LEU A 448 -2.47 -15.98 -12.04
CA LEU A 448 -1.10 -15.72 -11.56
C LEU A 448 -1.04 -15.00 -10.20
N ASP A 449 -2.17 -14.57 -9.64
CA ASP A 449 -2.20 -13.83 -8.37
C ASP A 449 -1.49 -14.58 -7.22
N GLY A 450 -1.67 -15.91 -7.16
CA GLY A 450 -1.01 -16.78 -6.17
C GLY A 450 0.49 -16.97 -6.41
N GLU A 451 0.98 -16.86 -7.65
CA GLU A 451 2.40 -16.99 -7.98
C GLU A 451 3.13 -15.65 -7.77
N ILE A 452 2.49 -14.54 -8.13
CA ILE A 452 3.04 -13.19 -7.98
C ILE A 452 3.15 -12.78 -6.52
N SER A 453 2.15 -13.14 -5.70
CA SER A 453 2.18 -12.84 -4.27
C SER A 453 3.37 -13.48 -3.54
N LYS A 454 3.96 -14.56 -4.06
CA LYS A 454 5.18 -15.19 -3.50
C LYS A 454 6.42 -14.28 -3.55
N TRP A 455 6.42 -13.28 -4.42
CA TRP A 455 7.53 -12.32 -4.50
C TRP A 455 7.59 -11.39 -3.30
N GLY A 456 6.51 -11.28 -2.51
CA GLY A 456 6.47 -10.52 -1.26
C GLY A 456 6.43 -9.01 -1.45
N LEU A 457 5.92 -8.54 -2.58
CA LEU A 457 5.84 -7.11 -2.91
C LEU A 457 4.59 -6.46 -2.32
N SER A 458 4.74 -5.22 -1.90
CA SER A 458 3.69 -4.38 -1.34
C SER A 458 3.06 -3.49 -2.40
N ILE A 459 1.81 -3.07 -2.16
CA ILE A 459 1.12 -2.11 -3.02
C ILE A 459 1.74 -0.74 -2.84
N LEU A 460 2.04 -0.06 -3.95
CA LEU A 460 2.42 1.34 -3.97
C LEU A 460 1.24 2.20 -4.43
N PRO A 461 0.76 3.16 -3.63
CA PRO A 461 -0.11 4.21 -4.12
C PRO A 461 0.70 5.12 -5.05
N SER A 462 0.24 5.27 -6.29
CA SER A 462 0.83 6.19 -7.26
C SER A 462 -0.25 7.12 -7.78
N PHE A 463 0.06 8.40 -8.01
CA PHE A 463 -0.87 9.25 -8.75
C PHE A 463 -0.38 9.33 -10.20
N HIS A 464 -1.22 9.04 -11.18
CA HIS A 464 -0.88 9.19 -12.59
C HIS A 464 -2.11 9.70 -13.32
N ASP A 465 -1.93 10.59 -14.30
CA ASP A 465 -3.00 11.24 -15.05
C ASP A 465 -4.07 11.92 -14.14
N ASN A 466 -3.61 12.53 -13.04
CA ASN A 466 -4.46 13.14 -12.00
C ASN A 466 -5.42 12.16 -11.31
N GLN A 467 -5.16 10.86 -11.37
CA GLN A 467 -5.92 9.83 -10.68
C GLN A 467 -5.03 9.03 -9.73
N LEU A 468 -5.59 8.61 -8.60
CA LEU A 468 -4.92 7.67 -7.71
C LEU A 468 -5.00 6.27 -8.31
N THR A 469 -3.85 5.73 -8.70
CA THR A 469 -3.66 4.38 -9.22
C THR A 469 -2.87 3.54 -8.21
N TRP A 470 -2.98 2.22 -8.33
CA TRP A 470 -2.34 1.29 -7.41
C TRP A 470 -1.54 0.28 -8.21
N ALA A 471 -0.22 0.24 -7.99
CA ALA A 471 0.60 -0.84 -8.48
C ALA A 471 0.33 -2.09 -7.62
N THR A 472 -0.27 -3.10 -8.23
CA THR A 472 -0.67 -4.36 -7.59
C THR A 472 -0.14 -5.55 -8.37
N SER A 473 -0.27 -6.76 -7.80
CA SER A 473 -0.02 -8.01 -8.53
C SER A 473 -0.79 -8.05 -9.85
N GLN A 474 -2.08 -7.69 -9.79
CA GLN A 474 -2.98 -7.74 -10.92
C GLN A 474 -2.65 -6.69 -12.00
N SER A 475 -2.27 -5.47 -11.59
CA SER A 475 -1.87 -4.45 -12.56
C SER A 475 -0.57 -4.82 -13.24
N ASN A 476 0.40 -5.36 -12.51
CA ASN A 476 1.69 -5.79 -13.07
C ASN A 476 1.54 -6.85 -14.16
N VAL A 477 0.65 -7.84 -13.96
CA VAL A 477 0.32 -8.81 -15.01
C VAL A 477 -0.26 -8.11 -16.23
N ARG A 478 -1.31 -7.32 -16.04
CA ARG A 478 -2.02 -6.65 -17.14
C ARG A 478 -1.09 -5.76 -17.95
N ASP A 479 -0.27 -4.98 -17.26
CA ASP A 479 0.62 -4.01 -17.88
C ASP A 479 1.78 -4.73 -18.60
N ALA A 480 2.31 -5.83 -18.04
CA ALA A 480 3.29 -6.68 -18.73
C ALA A 480 2.73 -7.29 -20.02
N PHE A 481 1.49 -7.81 -19.99
CA PHE A 481 0.82 -8.31 -21.20
C PHE A 481 0.68 -7.21 -22.27
N SER A 482 0.29 -6.01 -21.85
CA SER A 482 0.18 -4.86 -22.73
C SER A 482 1.51 -4.50 -23.38
N LEU A 483 2.59 -4.47 -22.59
CA LEU A 483 3.94 -4.15 -23.06
C LEU A 483 4.48 -5.22 -24.03
N VAL A 484 4.38 -6.50 -23.68
CA VAL A 484 4.84 -7.59 -24.56
C VAL A 484 4.06 -7.59 -25.88
N LYS A 485 2.74 -7.37 -25.84
CA LYS A 485 1.92 -7.25 -27.04
C LYS A 485 2.33 -6.07 -27.93
N GLN A 486 2.66 -4.92 -27.32
CA GLN A 486 3.15 -3.75 -28.06
C GLN A 486 4.51 -4.03 -28.72
N THR A 487 5.42 -4.73 -28.05
CA THR A 487 6.72 -5.11 -28.60
C THR A 487 6.59 -6.08 -29.78
N GLN A 488 5.73 -7.10 -29.68
CA GLN A 488 5.49 -8.05 -30.77
C GLN A 488 4.83 -7.44 -32.01
N ALA A 489 4.17 -6.28 -31.86
CA ALA A 489 3.50 -5.58 -32.95
C ALA A 489 4.42 -4.60 -33.71
N ARG A 490 5.61 -4.30 -33.18
CA ARG A 490 6.64 -3.46 -33.82
C ARG A 490 7.62 -4.34 -34.59
#